data_AF-F0SR38-F1
#
_entry.id   AF-F0SR38-F1
#
_cell.length_a   1.000
_cell.length_b   1.000
_cell.length_c   1.000
_cell.angle_alpha   90.00
_cell.angle_beta   90.00
_cell.angle_gamma   90.00
#
_symmetry.space_group_name_H-M   'P 1'
#
loop_
_entity.id
_entity.type
_entity.pdbx_description
1 polymer ?
#
loop_
_entity_poly.entity_id
_entity_poly.type
_entity_poly.pdbx_seq_one_letter_code
_entity_poly.pdbx_strand_id
1 'polypeptide(L)'
;MDKVPALINSLTDPDEKVRKHAAKKLRIIGPPEADAAVPDLVNVLADSNKPVRWFAARALGSIGSPAADNALPALNELLEDSNSPIRDAARRAIYSIENGNS
;
A
#
# COMPACT_ATOMS: atom_id res chain seq x y z
N MET A 1 14.42 14.39 5.60
CA MET A 1 13.96 12.98 5.55
C MET A 1 12.61 12.94 6.22
N ASP A 2 11.54 12.67 5.48
CA ASP A 2 10.21 12.52 6.06
C ASP A 2 10.19 11.26 6.93
N LYS A 3 9.77 11.40 8.19
CA LYS A 3 9.67 10.27 9.12
C LYS A 3 8.39 9.49 8.83
N VAL A 4 8.41 8.18 9.04
CA VAL A 4 7.26 7.29 8.80
C VAL A 4 5.93 7.84 9.37
N PRO A 5 5.85 8.35 10.62
CA PRO A 5 4.60 8.90 11.15
C PRO A 5 4.04 10.09 10.35
N ALA A 6 4.91 10.95 9.81
CA ALA A 6 4.48 12.08 8.98
C ALA A 6 3.94 11.60 7.62
N LEU A 7 4.54 10.54 7.07
CA LEU A 7 4.07 9.91 5.84
C LEU A 7 2.72 9.21 6.05
N ILE A 8 2.52 8.55 7.20
CA ILE A 8 1.23 7.95 7.58
C ILE A 8 0.14 9.02 7.59
N ASN A 9 0.36 10.14 8.29
CA ASN A 9 -0.62 11.25 8.31
C ASN A 9 -0.90 11.82 6.91
N SER A 10 0.10 11.80 6.02
CA SER A 10 -0.03 12.30 4.65
C SER A 10 -0.85 11.36 3.74
N LEU A 11 -1.15 10.13 4.17
CA LEU A 11 -2.02 9.20 3.43
C LEU A 11 -3.48 9.64 3.42
N THR A 12 -3.89 10.57 4.28
CA THR A 12 -5.26 11.12 4.32
C THR A 12 -5.34 12.57 3.87
N ASP A 13 -4.27 13.11 3.28
CA ASP A 13 -4.23 14.49 2.81
C ASP A 13 -5.30 14.76 1.74
N PRO A 14 -5.95 15.95 1.71
CA PRO A 14 -6.93 16.27 0.68
C PRO A 14 -6.36 16.22 -0.75
N ASP A 15 -5.07 16.54 -0.95
CA ASP A 15 -4.42 16.49 -2.26
C ASP A 15 -3.97 15.06 -2.61
N GLU A 16 -4.47 14.51 -3.72
CA GLU A 16 -4.12 13.18 -4.17
C GLU A 16 -2.63 13.02 -4.48
N LYS A 17 -1.93 14.11 -4.84
CA LYS A 17 -0.49 14.09 -5.09
C LYS A 17 0.29 13.87 -3.80
N VAL A 18 -0.18 14.42 -2.67
CA VAL A 18 0.42 14.22 -1.35
C VAL A 18 0.21 12.78 -0.91
N ARG A 19 -1.02 12.26 -0.97
CA ARG A 19 -1.32 10.85 -0.65
C ARG A 19 -0.50 9.88 -1.50
N LYS A 20 -0.44 10.13 -2.81
CA LYS A 20 0.39 9.34 -3.74
C LYS A 20 1.87 9.38 -3.37
N HIS A 21 2.38 10.56 -3.01
CA HIS A 21 3.78 10.72 -2.60
C HIS A 21 4.06 9.92 -1.32
N ALA A 22 3.16 10.00 -0.34
CA ALA A 22 3.25 9.28 0.91
C ALA A 22 3.30 7.76 0.69
N ALA A 23 2.34 7.19 -0.05
CA ALA A 23 2.32 5.77 -0.38
C ALA A 23 3.59 5.32 -1.14
N LYS A 24 4.06 6.14 -2.09
CA LYS A 24 5.31 5.87 -2.81
C LYS A 24 6.53 5.86 -1.88
N LYS A 25 6.61 6.79 -0.92
CA LYS A 25 7.73 6.88 0.03
C LYS A 25 7.72 5.73 1.00
N LEU A 26 6.56 5.36 1.54
CA LEU A 26 6.42 4.18 2.43
C LEU A 26 6.88 2.89 1.75
N ARG A 27 6.54 2.71 0.46
CA ARG A 27 7.07 1.60 -0.34
C ARG A 27 8.60 1.60 -0.45
N ILE A 28 9.22 2.78 -0.58
CA ILE A 28 10.69 2.92 -0.70
C ILE A 28 11.37 2.66 0.63
N ILE A 29 10.75 3.06 1.74
CA ILE A 29 11.25 2.81 3.09
C ILE A 29 11.24 1.31 3.38
N GLY A 30 10.12 0.62 3.10
CA GLY A 30 10.02 -0.82 3.31
C GLY A 30 10.04 -1.23 4.78
N PRO A 31 10.10 -2.55 5.07
CA PRO A 31 10.11 -3.07 6.43
C PRO A 31 11.51 -2.95 7.08
N PRO A 32 11.58 -2.95 8.43
CA PRO A 32 10.46 -2.92 9.37
C PRO A 32 9.86 -1.52 9.58
N GLU A 33 10.54 -0.46 9.13
CA GLU A 33 10.14 0.91 9.47
C GLU A 33 8.75 1.28 8.95
N ALA A 34 8.33 0.75 7.79
CA ALA A 34 7.02 1.00 7.21
C ALA A 34 5.91 0.05 7.71
N ASP A 35 6.19 -0.93 8.58
CA ASP A 35 5.19 -1.87 9.09
C ASP A 35 4.03 -1.15 9.78
N ALA A 36 4.35 -0.08 10.52
CA ALA A 36 3.36 0.75 11.20
C ALA A 36 2.35 1.43 10.26
N ALA A 37 2.67 1.52 8.95
CA ALA A 37 1.79 2.14 7.97
C ALA A 37 0.82 1.16 7.30
N VAL A 38 0.89 -0.15 7.60
CA VAL A 38 0.04 -1.15 6.97
C VAL A 38 -1.47 -0.84 7.13
N PRO A 39 -2.00 -0.53 8.34
CA PRO A 39 -3.43 -0.25 8.50
C PRO A 39 -3.91 0.93 7.64
N ASP A 40 -3.12 2.00 7.58
CA ASP A 40 -3.44 3.18 6.77
C ASP A 40 -3.33 2.90 5.27
N LEU A 41 -2.31 2.15 4.84
CA LEU A 41 -2.16 1.73 3.45
C LEU A 41 -3.31 0.82 3.00
N VAL A 42 -3.86 -0.02 3.88
CA VAL A 42 -5.08 -0.81 3.61
C VAL A 42 -6.26 0.09 3.29
N ASN A 43 -6.49 1.14 4.09
CA ASN A 43 -7.57 2.11 3.82
C ASN A 43 -7.38 2.81 2.45
N VAL A 44 -6.13 3.09 2.08
CA VAL A 44 -5.77 3.77 0.83
C VAL A 44 -6.03 2.90 -0.41
N LEU A 45 -6.19 1.58 -0.26
CA LEU A 45 -6.62 0.71 -1.37
C LEU A 45 -8.01 1.08 -1.91
N ALA A 46 -8.85 1.77 -1.12
CA ALA A 46 -10.16 2.26 -1.55
C ALA A 46 -10.13 3.71 -2.08
N ASP A 47 -8.95 4.32 -2.24
CA ASP A 47 -8.85 5.73 -2.67
C ASP A 47 -9.52 5.97 -4.03
N SER A 48 -10.23 7.09 -4.17
CA SER A 48 -10.82 7.51 -5.45
C SER A 48 -9.81 7.63 -6.60
N ASN A 49 -8.55 7.96 -6.30
CA ASN A 49 -7.49 8.19 -7.26
C ASN A 49 -6.73 6.89 -7.60
N LYS A 50 -6.76 6.52 -8.88
CA LYS A 50 -6.13 5.30 -9.42
C LYS A 50 -4.62 5.20 -9.09
N PRO A 51 -3.79 6.23 -9.35
CA PRO A 51 -2.40 6.23 -8.93
C PRO A 51 -2.18 5.98 -7.44
N VAL A 52 -3.02 6.55 -6.57
CA VAL A 52 -2.92 6.38 -5.12
C VAL A 52 -3.14 4.91 -4.74
N ARG A 53 -4.24 4.30 -5.20
CA ARG A 53 -4.52 2.85 -4.98
C ARG A 53 -3.37 1.97 -5.47
N TRP A 54 -2.84 2.26 -6.66
CA TRP A 54 -1.74 1.50 -7.24
C TRP A 54 -0.47 1.55 -6.38
N PHE A 55 -0.11 2.73 -5.86
CA PHE A 55 1.05 2.85 -4.96
C PHE A 55 0.81 2.19 -3.62
N ALA A 56 -0.41 2.24 -3.07
CA ALA A 56 -0.75 1.56 -1.81
C ALA A 56 -0.60 0.03 -1.94
N ALA A 57 -1.16 -0.57 -3.00
CA ALA A 57 -1.01 -2.00 -3.25
C ALA A 57 0.47 -2.40 -3.35
N ARG A 58 1.26 -1.63 -4.10
CA ARG A 58 2.70 -1.88 -4.21
C ARG A 58 3.46 -1.66 -2.90
N ALA A 59 3.04 -0.70 -2.07
CA ALA A 59 3.63 -0.46 -0.75
C ALA A 59 3.43 -1.68 0.14
N LEU A 60 2.19 -2.17 0.27
CA LEU A 60 1.86 -3.35 1.06
C LEU A 60 2.65 -4.59 0.59
N GLY A 61 2.71 -4.83 -0.71
CA GLY A 61 3.52 -5.93 -1.26
C GLY A 61 5.03 -5.79 -1.05
N SER A 62 5.55 -4.55 -0.99
CA SER A 62 6.99 -4.31 -0.73
C SER A 62 7.32 -4.35 0.76
N ILE A 63 6.34 -4.06 1.63
CA ILE A 63 6.46 -4.23 3.07
C ILE A 63 6.60 -5.72 3.37
N GLY A 64 5.68 -6.55 2.85
CA GLY A 64 5.86 -8.01 2.80
C GLY A 64 6.21 -8.69 4.14
N SER A 65 5.99 -8.01 5.26
CA SER A 65 6.21 -8.49 6.62
C SER A 65 4.94 -9.17 7.12
N PRO A 66 4.99 -9.92 8.23
CA PRO A 66 3.78 -10.50 8.83
C PRO A 66 2.69 -9.46 9.16
N ALA A 67 3.08 -8.18 9.34
CA ALA A 67 2.11 -7.10 9.51
C ALA A 67 1.20 -6.92 8.28
N ALA A 68 1.74 -7.17 7.07
CA ALA A 68 1.05 -7.03 5.80
C ALA A 68 0.01 -8.13 5.52
N ASP A 69 0.00 -9.23 6.28
CA ASP A 69 -1.01 -10.30 6.13
C ASP A 69 -2.44 -9.76 6.33
N ASN A 70 -2.59 -8.76 7.20
CA ASN A 70 -3.88 -8.09 7.44
C ASN A 70 -4.41 -7.34 6.20
N ALA A 71 -3.58 -7.11 5.18
CA ALA A 71 -3.98 -6.47 3.94
C ALA A 71 -4.57 -7.43 2.92
N LEU A 72 -4.42 -8.75 3.09
CA LEU A 72 -4.86 -9.75 2.11
C LEU A 72 -6.35 -9.64 1.74
N PRO A 73 -7.31 -9.44 2.66
CA PRO A 73 -8.72 -9.28 2.28
C PRO A 73 -8.94 -8.07 1.36
N ALA A 74 -8.39 -6.91 1.70
CA ALA A 74 -8.55 -5.69 0.91
C ALA A 74 -7.81 -5.77 -0.44
N LEU A 75 -6.65 -6.44 -0.50
CA LEU A 75 -5.96 -6.70 -1.75
C LEU A 75 -6.74 -7.67 -2.65
N ASN A 76 -7.43 -8.66 -2.08
CA ASN A 76 -8.31 -9.55 -2.83
C ASN A 76 -9.50 -8.79 -3.44
N GLU A 77 -10.13 -7.88 -2.69
CA GLU A 77 -11.17 -6.99 -3.24
C GLU A 77 -10.63 -6.13 -4.40
N LEU A 78 -9.38 -5.66 -4.28
CA LEU A 78 -8.73 -4.85 -5.30
C LEU A 78 -8.43 -5.62 -6.61
N LEU A 79 -8.53 -6.95 -6.60
CA LEU A 79 -8.46 -7.77 -7.83
C LEU A 79 -9.66 -7.53 -8.75
N GLU A 80 -10.77 -6.97 -8.25
CA GLU A 80 -11.95 -6.63 -9.05
C GLU A 80 -11.92 -5.16 -9.54
N ASP A 81 -10.81 -4.42 -9.31
CA ASP A 81 -10.70 -3.03 -9.78
C ASP A 81 -10.83 -2.96 -11.33
N SER A 82 -11.64 -2.02 -11.82
CA SER A 82 -11.79 -1.74 -13.25
C SER A 82 -10.48 -1.51 -14.01
N ASN A 83 -9.42 -1.06 -13.32
CA ASN A 83 -8.13 -0.74 -13.91
C ASN A 83 -7.14 -1.92 -13.86
N SER A 84 -6.73 -2.41 -15.03
CA SER A 84 -5.81 -3.56 -15.12
C SER A 84 -4.48 -3.38 -14.38
N PRO A 85 -3.76 -2.23 -14.50
CA PRO A 85 -2.57 -1.99 -13.69
C PRO A 85 -2.75 -2.13 -12.17
N ILE A 86 -3.94 -1.78 -11.65
CA ILE A 86 -4.26 -1.88 -10.22
C ILE A 86 -4.46 -3.35 -9.84
N ARG A 87 -5.25 -4.11 -10.61
CA ARG A 87 -5.41 -5.56 -10.40
C ARG A 87 -4.07 -6.30 -10.41
N ASP A 88 -3.18 -5.95 -11.34
CA ASP A 88 -1.85 -6.55 -11.41
C ASP A 88 -0.97 -6.17 -10.23
N ALA A 89 -1.12 -4.96 -9.69
CA ALA A 89 -0.43 -4.55 -8.46
C ALA A 89 -0.94 -5.33 -7.24
N ALA A 90 -2.25 -5.52 -7.12
CA ALA A 90 -2.86 -6.34 -6.07
C ALA A 90 -2.37 -7.79 -6.13
N ARG A 91 -2.41 -8.43 -7.31
CA ARG A 91 -1.94 -9.82 -7.48
C ARG A 91 -0.47 -9.99 -7.08
N ARG A 92 0.39 -9.05 -7.49
CA ARG A 92 1.80 -9.08 -7.09
C ARG A 92 1.98 -8.87 -5.59
N ALA A 93 1.20 -7.97 -4.98
CA ALA A 93 1.27 -7.71 -3.55
C ALA A 93 0.86 -8.93 -2.74
N ILE A 94 -0.25 -9.59 -3.11
CA ILE A 94 -0.70 -10.85 -2.50
C ILE A 94 0.40 -11.90 -2.59
N TYR A 95 0.93 -12.13 -3.79
CA TYR A 95 2.02 -13.09 -3.99
C TYR A 95 3.24 -12.76 -3.12
N SER A 96 3.65 -11.49 -3.06
CA SER A 96 4.79 -11.07 -2.23
C SER A 96 4.54 -11.24 -0.73
N ILE A 97 3.32 -11.03 -0.24
CA ILE A 97 2.98 -11.22 1.17
C ILE A 97 2.96 -12.72 1.51
N GLU A 98 2.27 -13.53 0.70
CA GLU A 98 2.14 -14.97 0.95
C GLU A 98 3.47 -15.73 0.84
N ASN A 99 4.38 -15.29 -0.04
CA ASN A 99 5.64 -15.99 -0.30
C ASN A 99 6.86 -15.28 0.29
N GLY A 100 6.74 -14.01 0.69
CA GLY A 100 7.81 -13.21 1.29
C GLY A 100 8.02 -13.46 2.78
N ASN A 101 7.04 -14.09 3.45
CA ASN A 101 7.12 -14.52 4.84
C ASN A 101 7.81 -15.89 5.04
N SER A 102 8.60 -16.36 4.05
CA SER A 102 9.30 -17.66 4.07
C SER A 102 10.70 -17.59 4.67
#